data_AF-A0A2S7JIG6-F1
#
_entry.id   AF-A0A2S7JIG6-F1
#
_cell.length_a   1.000
_cell.length_b   1.000
_cell.length_c   1.000
_cell.angle_alpha   90.00
_cell.angle_beta   90.00
_cell.angle_gamma   90.00
#
_symmetry.space_group_name_H-M   'P 1'
#
loop_
_entity.id
_entity.type
_entity.pdbx_description
1 polymer ?
#
loop_
_entity_poly.entity_id
_entity_poly.type
_entity_poly.pdbx_seq_one_letter_code
_entity_poly.pdbx_strand_id
1 'polypeptide(L)'
;MLASMGSDELTEWMAYYQLEPFGDYRADYRSGVVASTFANAHRAKDAGPFKPEDFMPFLEKPKPQQPQDETQLNVARFKAMFAHKVRA
;
A
#
# COMPACT_ATOMS: atom_id res chain seq x y z
N MET A 1 -32.82 -6.04 -15.67
CA MET A 1 -31.74 -6.33 -16.62
C MET A 1 -31.27 -7.78 -16.46
N LEU A 2 -30.73 -8.21 -15.30
CA LEU A 2 -30.37 -9.64 -15.13
C LEU A 2 -31.57 -10.60 -15.21
N ALA A 3 -32.74 -10.21 -14.70
CA ALA A 3 -33.93 -11.08 -14.70
C ALA A 3 -34.52 -11.40 -16.09
N SER A 4 -34.05 -10.70 -17.14
CA SER A 4 -34.52 -10.86 -18.53
C SER A 4 -33.41 -11.33 -19.48
N MET A 5 -32.20 -11.55 -18.98
CA MET A 5 -31.03 -11.93 -19.76
C MET A 5 -30.96 -13.46 -19.90
N GLY A 6 -30.70 -13.95 -21.11
CA GLY A 6 -30.50 -15.36 -21.38
C GLY A 6 -29.19 -15.90 -20.78
N SER A 7 -29.13 -17.21 -20.51
CA SER A 7 -27.91 -17.85 -19.99
C SER A 7 -26.76 -17.80 -21.00
N ASP A 8 -27.08 -17.87 -22.28
CA ASP A 8 -26.17 -17.71 -23.41
C ASP A 8 -25.57 -16.31 -23.43
N GLU A 9 -26.41 -15.27 -23.41
CA GLU A 9 -25.97 -13.87 -23.38
C GLU A 9 -25.08 -13.58 -22.16
N LEU A 10 -25.46 -14.06 -20.97
CA LEU A 10 -24.64 -13.91 -19.77
C LEU A 10 -23.28 -14.61 -19.91
N THR A 11 -23.24 -15.80 -20.52
CA THR A 11 -22.00 -16.54 -20.75
C THR A 11 -21.08 -15.82 -21.73
N GLU A 12 -21.64 -15.23 -22.78
CA GLU A 12 -20.89 -14.41 -23.74
C GLU A 12 -20.28 -13.18 -23.08
N TRP A 13 -21.04 -12.47 -22.22
CA TRP A 13 -20.50 -11.35 -21.46
C TRP A 13 -19.36 -11.76 -20.51
N MET A 14 -19.47 -12.93 -19.89
CA MET A 14 -18.39 -13.48 -19.06
C MET A 14 -17.14 -13.81 -19.87
N ALA A 15 -17.31 -14.43 -21.05
CA ALA A 15 -16.21 -14.72 -21.96
C ALA A 15 -15.56 -13.44 -22.48
N TYR A 16 -16.36 -12.44 -22.84
CA TYR A 16 -15.87 -11.14 -23.26
C TYR A 16 -15.07 -10.44 -22.16
N TYR A 17 -15.54 -10.45 -20.90
CA TYR A 17 -14.80 -9.88 -19.77
C TYR A 17 -13.42 -10.52 -19.57
N GLN A 18 -13.27 -11.81 -19.87
CA GLN A 18 -11.96 -12.48 -19.79
C GLN A 18 -10.99 -12.03 -20.88
N LEU A 19 -11.50 -11.63 -22.05
CA LEU A 19 -10.71 -11.10 -23.15
C LEU A 19 -10.42 -9.61 -22.99
N GLU A 20 -11.44 -8.85 -22.62
CA GLU A 20 -11.41 -7.40 -22.43
C GLU A 20 -12.15 -7.05 -21.13
N PRO A 21 -11.44 -7.05 -20.00
CA PRO A 21 -12.03 -6.70 -18.71
C PRO A 21 -12.64 -5.30 -18.74
N PHE A 22 -13.90 -5.19 -18.36
CA PHE A 22 -14.57 -3.90 -18.23
C PHE A 22 -13.97 -3.10 -17.08
N GLY A 23 -13.98 -1.78 -17.24
CA GLY A 23 -13.46 -0.85 -16.25
C GLY A 23 -12.05 -0.40 -16.57
N ASP A 24 -11.51 0.44 -15.70
CA ASP A 24 -10.23 1.08 -15.94
C ASP A 24 -9.15 0.46 -15.06
N TYR A 25 -8.14 -0.10 -15.71
CA TYR A 25 -7.07 -0.92 -15.12
C TYR A 25 -6.32 -0.23 -13.96
N ARG A 26 -6.37 1.11 -13.90
CA ARG A 26 -5.62 1.92 -12.91
C ARG A 26 -6.46 3.03 -12.29
N ALA A 27 -7.79 2.84 -12.22
CA ALA A 27 -8.69 3.83 -11.62
C ALA A 27 -8.29 4.19 -10.18
N ASP A 28 -7.89 3.18 -9.41
CA ASP A 28 -7.38 3.29 -8.06
C ASP A 28 -6.09 4.12 -7.99
N TYR A 29 -5.13 3.86 -8.88
CA TYR A 29 -3.87 4.62 -8.94
C TYR A 29 -4.12 6.08 -9.28
N ARG A 30 -4.94 6.38 -10.29
CA ARG A 30 -5.30 7.77 -10.61
C ARG A 30 -5.97 8.47 -9.43
N SER A 31 -6.87 7.79 -8.75
CA SER A 31 -7.52 8.34 -7.54
C SER A 31 -6.51 8.57 -6.42
N GLY A 32 -5.56 7.66 -6.24
CA GLY A 32 -4.46 7.78 -5.28
C GLY A 32 -3.51 8.93 -5.59
N VAL A 33 -3.23 9.22 -6.87
CA VAL A 33 -2.43 10.40 -7.27
C VAL A 33 -3.13 11.70 -6.84
N VAL A 34 -4.43 11.82 -7.09
CA VAL A 34 -5.21 13.00 -6.66
C VAL A 34 -5.25 13.11 -5.13
N ALA A 35 -5.54 12.02 -4.43
CA ALA A 35 -5.60 11.99 -2.97
C ALA A 35 -4.25 12.32 -2.33
N SER A 36 -3.15 11.75 -2.82
CA SER A 36 -1.80 12.03 -2.33
C SER A 36 -1.37 13.47 -2.57
N THR A 37 -1.79 14.07 -3.68
CA THR A 37 -1.54 15.50 -3.94
C THR A 37 -2.21 16.36 -2.87
N PHE A 38 -3.48 16.10 -2.58
CA PHE A 38 -4.23 16.82 -1.55
C PHE A 38 -3.64 16.59 -0.14
N ALA A 39 -3.28 15.35 0.19
CA ALA A 39 -2.69 15.00 1.48
C ALA A 39 -1.32 15.67 1.68
N ASN A 40 -0.46 15.65 0.66
CA ASN A 40 0.84 16.29 0.72
C ASN A 40 0.76 17.82 0.77
N ALA A 41 -0.24 18.42 0.13
CA ALA A 41 -0.49 19.86 0.23
C ALA A 41 -0.84 20.30 1.68
N HIS A 42 -1.41 19.40 2.47
CA HIS A 42 -1.83 19.66 3.86
C HIS A 42 -0.98 18.94 4.91
N ARG A 43 0.14 18.32 4.54
CA ARG A 43 0.96 17.57 5.49
C ARG A 43 1.66 18.50 6.48
N ALA A 44 1.89 18.01 7.71
CA ALA A 44 2.78 18.68 8.65
C ALA A 44 4.22 18.73 8.10
N LYS A 45 4.98 19.77 8.45
CA LYS A 45 6.32 20.03 7.88
C LYS A 45 7.30 18.87 8.12
N ASP A 46 7.17 18.21 9.26
CA ASP A 46 7.99 17.10 9.76
C ASP A 46 7.42 15.71 9.43
N ALA A 47 6.19 15.62 8.92
CA ALA A 47 5.61 14.35 8.48
C ALA A 47 6.25 13.83 7.18
N GLY A 48 6.38 12.52 7.04
CA GLY A 48 6.79 11.91 5.76
C GLY A 48 5.79 12.21 4.63
N PRO A 49 6.23 12.20 3.36
CA PRO A 49 5.33 12.37 2.23
C PRO A 49 4.42 11.14 2.08
N PHE A 50 3.16 11.38 1.75
CA PHE A 50 2.22 10.32 1.36
C PHE A 50 2.43 9.94 -0.10
N LYS A 51 2.44 8.66 -0.40
CA LYS A 51 2.53 8.14 -1.76
C LYS A 51 1.13 7.79 -2.29
N PRO A 52 0.91 7.77 -3.62
CA PRO A 52 -0.36 7.31 -4.19
C PRO A 52 -0.80 5.94 -3.67
N GLU A 53 0.15 5.02 -3.46
CA GLU A 53 -0.06 3.66 -2.95
C GLU A 53 -0.62 3.63 -1.52
N ASP A 54 -0.44 4.71 -0.74
CA ASP A 54 -1.03 4.82 0.59
C ASP A 54 -2.56 4.91 0.54
N PHE A 55 -3.11 5.34 -0.60
CA PHE A 55 -4.54 5.50 -0.85
C PHE A 55 -5.13 4.38 -1.76
N MET A 56 -4.39 3.29 -1.98
CA MET A 56 -4.84 2.14 -2.78
C MET A 56 -5.10 0.92 -1.86
N PRO A 57 -6.33 0.68 -1.40
CA PRO A 57 -6.62 -0.30 -0.35
C PRO A 57 -6.41 -1.76 -0.76
N PHE A 58 -6.48 -2.06 -2.05
CA PHE A 58 -6.32 -3.43 -2.59
C PHE A 58 -4.92 -3.68 -3.18
N LEU A 59 -4.03 -2.69 -3.13
CA LEU A 59 -2.66 -2.88 -3.57
C LEU A 59 -1.92 -3.75 -2.55
N GLU A 60 -1.35 -4.87 -3.00
CA GLU A 60 -0.45 -5.68 -2.18
C GLU A 60 0.77 -4.86 -1.79
N LYS A 61 0.84 -4.44 -0.53
CA LYS A 61 1.99 -3.70 -0.02
C LYS A 61 3.10 -4.70 0.35
N PRO A 62 4.34 -4.50 -0.12
CA PRO A 62 5.45 -5.30 0.35
C PRO A 62 5.54 -5.17 1.87
N LYS A 63 5.63 -6.31 2.57
CA LYS A 63 5.87 -6.30 4.02
C LYS A 63 7.19 -5.55 4.25
N PRO A 64 7.23 -4.56 5.15
CA PRO A 64 8.49 -3.88 5.42
C PRO A 64 9.54 -4.92 5.83
N GLN A 65 10.56 -5.12 4.99
CA GLN A 65 11.76 -5.84 5.38
C GLN A 65 12.34 -5.06 6.56
N GLN A 66 12.28 -5.65 7.76
CA GLN A 66 13.05 -5.15 8.88
C GLN A 66 14.52 -5.15 8.46
N PRO A 67 15.23 -4.01 8.48
CA PRO A 67 16.65 -3.99 8.21
C PRO A 67 17.33 -4.86 9.27
N GLN A 68 17.96 -5.97 8.85
CA GLN A 68 18.64 -6.90 9.77
C GLN A 68 19.75 -6.20 10.59
N ASP A 69 20.22 -5.04 10.13
CA ASP A 69 21.23 -4.21 10.79
C ASP A 69 20.70 -3.32 11.93
N GLU A 70 19.41 -2.93 11.90
CA GLU A 70 18.84 -2.06 12.94
C GLU A 70 18.76 -2.77 14.29
N THR A 71 18.46 -4.08 14.30
CA THR A 71 18.42 -4.86 15.53
C THR A 71 19.79 -4.93 16.19
N GLN A 72 20.86 -5.11 15.39
CA GLN A 72 22.23 -5.18 15.90
C GLN A 72 22.71 -3.82 16.43
N LEU A 73 22.38 -2.73 15.73
CA LEU A 73 22.71 -1.37 16.16
C LEU A 73 21.99 -0.97 17.46
N ASN A 74 20.72 -1.37 17.61
CA ASN A 74 19.94 -1.13 18.82
C ASN A 74 20.45 -1.94 20.01
N VAL A 75 20.87 -3.19 19.80
CA VAL A 75 21.52 -4.01 20.83
C VAL A 75 22.86 -3.41 21.26
N ALA A 76 23.67 -2.90 20.32
CA ALA A 76 24.93 -2.24 20.63
C ALA A 76 24.73 -0.95 21.44
N ARG A 77 23.78 -0.10 21.04
CA ARG A 77 23.40 1.12 21.79
C ARG A 77 22.88 0.79 23.20
N PHE A 78 22.05 -0.24 23.32
CA PHE A 78 21.55 -0.70 24.61
C PHE A 78 22.68 -1.16 25.52
N LYS A 79 23.57 -2.04 25.04
CA LYS A 79 24.75 -2.50 25.80
C LYS A 79 25.63 -1.33 26.26
N ALA A 80 25.85 -0.34 25.41
CA ALA A 80 26.64 0.85 25.75
C ALA A 80 26.01 1.69 26.87
N MET A 81 24.68 1.80 26.93
CA MET A 81 23.98 2.53 28.00
C MET A 81 24.11 1.86 29.37
N PHE A 82 24.27 0.54 29.43
CA PHE A 82 24.38 -0.21 30.70
C PHE A 82 25.83 -0.56 31.09
N ALA A 83 26.79 -0.43 30.17
CA ALA A 83 28.21 -0.67 30.44
C ALA A 83 28.80 0.26 31.51
N HIS A 84 28.23 1.45 31.72
CA HIS A 84 28.69 2.41 32.73
C HIS A 84 28.17 2.10 34.16
N LYS A 85 27.25 1.14 34.35
CA LYS A 85 26.67 0.83 35.67
C LYS A 85 27.22 -0.44 36.35
N VAL A 86 28.24 -1.09 35.78
CA VAL A 86 28.91 -2.24 36.40
C VAL A 86 30.32 -1.84 36.85
N ARG A 87 30.38 -0.98 37.87
CA ARG A 87 31.51 -0.91 38.80
C ARG A 87 30.92 -0.65 40.19
N ALA A 88 30.70 -1.73 40.92
CA ALA A 88 30.62 -1.78 42.37
C ALA A 88 31.56 -2.90 42.82
#